data_AF-U4VCK7-F1
#
_entry.id   AF-U4VCK7-F1
#
_cell.length_a   1.000
_cell.length_b   1.000
_cell.length_c   1.000
_cell.angle_alpha   90.00
_cell.angle_beta   90.00
_cell.angle_gamma   90.00
#
_symmetry.space_group_name_H-M   'P 1'
#
loop_
_entity.id
_entity.type
_entity.pdbx_description
1 polymer ?
#
loop_
_entity_poly.entity_id
_entity_poly.type
_entity_poly.pdbx_seq_one_letter_code
_entity_poly.pdbx_strand_id
1 'polypeptide(L)'
;MHILKNDAFLKKRTEQLARHGALHLSALAVGETIWATLWSVVRNGHYCAMIITFENGMWSKFSPGKLLILRLLSALKADGYSIFDLGFGDEPWKSGICDRTTPLRDYIRPVTLRGRISLSLARGMERLRETSLYAKLRPLKWRLLRKFG
;
A
#
# COMPACT_ATOMS: atom_id res chain seq x y z
N MET A 1 13.42 13.88 0.85
CA MET A 1 12.77 12.68 1.43
C MET A 1 13.55 12.30 2.69
N HIS A 2 13.15 12.82 3.85
CA HIS A 2 13.77 12.49 5.13
C HIS A 2 13.20 11.14 5.60
N ILE A 3 13.93 10.06 5.37
CA ILE A 3 13.65 8.78 6.05
C ILE A 3 14.04 9.01 7.50
N LEU A 4 13.05 9.15 8.38
CA LEU A 4 13.26 9.26 9.82
C LEU A 4 13.93 7.97 10.31
N LYS A 5 15.24 8.01 10.59
CA LYS A 5 15.99 6.97 11.30
C LYS A 5 15.58 6.94 12.78
N ASN A 6 14.31 6.75 13.08
CA ASN A 6 13.83 6.65 14.46
C ASN A 6 13.10 5.33 14.66
N ASP A 7 13.86 4.31 15.07
CA ASP A 7 13.37 2.97 15.41
C ASP A 7 12.43 2.99 16.62
N ALA A 8 12.47 4.06 17.44
CA ALA A 8 11.59 4.25 18.59
C ALA A 8 10.10 4.20 18.21
N PHE A 9 9.73 4.69 17.02
CA PHE A 9 8.34 4.59 16.56
C PHE A 9 7.92 3.12 16.36
N LEU A 10 8.72 2.34 15.62
CA LEU A 10 8.42 0.93 15.35
C LEU A 10 8.46 0.10 16.62
N LYS A 11 9.43 0.32 17.52
CA LYS A 11 9.49 -0.34 18.83
C LYS A 11 8.23 -0.08 19.65
N LYS A 12 7.87 1.19 19.83
CA LYS A 12 6.67 1.58 20.57
C LYS A 12 5.39 0.98 19.97
N ARG A 13 5.27 0.96 18.64
CA ARG A 13 4.11 0.35 17.96
C ARG A 13 4.08 -1.17 18.12
N THR A 14 5.23 -1.83 18.03
CA THR A 14 5.38 -3.27 18.23
C THR A 14 4.92 -3.67 19.62
N GLU A 15 5.42 -3.00 20.66
CA GLU A 15 5.01 -3.26 22.05
C GLU A 15 3.51 -3.03 22.27
N GLN A 16 2.97 -1.93 21.73
CA GLN A 16 1.55 -1.63 21.85
C GLN A 16 0.68 -2.70 21.19
N LEU A 17 1.01 -3.10 19.95
CA LEU A 17 0.22 -4.11 19.23
C LEU A 17 0.35 -5.49 19.86
N ALA A 18 1.54 -5.85 20.34
CA ALA A 18 1.77 -7.10 21.07
C ALA A 18 0.90 -7.17 22.33
N ARG A 19 0.84 -6.08 23.12
CA ARG A 19 -0.01 -6.01 24.32
C ARG A 19 -1.50 -6.19 24.02
N HIS A 20 -1.95 -5.82 22.83
CA HIS A 20 -3.35 -5.96 22.42
C HIS A 20 -3.62 -7.25 21.62
N GLY A 21 -2.64 -8.17 21.50
CA GLY A 21 -2.78 -9.38 20.69
C GLY A 21 -2.99 -9.10 19.19
N ALA A 22 -2.63 -7.91 18.74
CA ALA A 22 -2.85 -7.44 17.37
C ALA A 22 -1.58 -7.52 16.51
N LEU A 23 -0.43 -7.88 17.09
CA LEU A 23 0.83 -8.03 16.37
C LEU A 23 0.99 -9.45 15.83
N HIS A 24 1.37 -9.57 14.56
CA HIS A 24 1.85 -10.82 13.98
C HIS A 24 3.22 -10.60 13.33
N LEU A 25 4.21 -11.37 13.74
CA LEU A 25 5.56 -11.37 13.18
C LEU A 25 5.80 -12.68 12.46
N SER A 26 6.22 -12.59 11.21
CA SER A 26 6.48 -13.75 10.37
C SER A 26 7.86 -13.66 9.75
N ALA A 27 8.52 -14.80 9.59
CA ALA A 27 9.82 -14.87 8.94
C ALA A 27 9.89 -16.10 8.03
N LEU A 28 10.57 -15.96 6.90
CA LEU A 28 11.02 -17.06 6.06
C LEU A 28 12.50 -17.27 6.35
N ALA A 29 12.84 -18.40 6.93
CA ALA A 29 14.22 -18.80 7.20
C ALA A 29 14.60 -20.03 6.38
N VAL A 30 15.86 -20.08 5.94
CA VAL A 30 16.49 -21.25 5.31
C VAL A 30 17.77 -21.54 6.09
N GLY A 31 17.75 -22.64 6.86
CA GLY A 31 18.78 -22.88 7.88
C GLY A 31 18.76 -21.75 8.92
N GLU A 32 19.92 -21.14 9.17
CA GLU A 32 20.08 -20.04 10.13
C GLU A 32 19.85 -18.65 9.51
N THR A 33 19.65 -18.56 8.19
CA THR A 33 19.51 -17.27 7.49
C THR A 33 18.06 -16.87 7.34
N ILE A 34 17.71 -15.66 7.77
CA ILE A 34 16.40 -15.06 7.54
C ILE A 34 16.39 -14.39 6.17
N TRP A 35 15.60 -14.92 5.25
CA TRP A 35 15.49 -14.41 3.89
C TRP A 35 14.46 -13.31 3.75
N ALA A 36 13.37 -13.38 4.51
CA ALA A 36 12.33 -12.36 4.52
C ALA A 36 11.63 -12.29 5.87
N THR A 37 11.15 -11.10 6.22
CA THR A 37 10.29 -10.89 7.38
C THR A 37 9.06 -10.08 7.00
N LEU A 38 7.99 -10.29 7.75
CA LEU A 38 6.74 -9.56 7.62
C LEU A 38 6.29 -9.13 9.02
N TRP A 39 6.22 -7.82 9.24
CA TRP A 39 5.61 -7.22 10.42
C TRP A 39 4.17 -6.85 10.05
N SER A 40 3.19 -7.35 10.78
CA SER A 40 1.78 -7.29 10.39
C SER A 40 0.85 -7.06 11.56
N VAL A 41 -0.36 -6.60 11.25
CA VAL A 41 -1.43 -6.42 12.22
C VAL A 41 -2.54 -7.42 11.96
N VAL A 42 -3.08 -8.01 13.01
CA VAL A 42 -4.18 -8.97 12.94
C VAL A 42 -5.36 -8.53 13.80
N ARG A 43 -6.57 -8.78 13.31
CA ARG A 43 -7.80 -8.57 14.06
C ARG A 43 -8.94 -9.40 13.49
N ASN A 44 -9.66 -10.15 14.33
CA ASN A 44 -10.88 -10.87 13.94
C ASN A 44 -10.75 -11.72 12.66
N GLY A 45 -9.64 -12.46 12.50
CA GLY A 45 -9.40 -13.28 11.30
C GLY A 45 -8.98 -12.49 10.06
N HIS A 46 -8.70 -11.19 10.20
CA HIS A 46 -8.12 -10.36 9.14
C HIS A 46 -6.64 -10.15 9.42
N TYR A 47 -5.82 -10.46 8.41
CA TYR A 47 -4.39 -10.25 8.41
C TYR A 47 -4.05 -9.07 7.51
N CYS A 48 -3.36 -8.06 8.02
CA CYS A 48 -2.93 -6.88 7.28
C CYS A 48 -1.40 -6.83 7.20
N ALA A 49 -0.86 -7.06 6.00
CA ALA A 49 0.57 -7.00 5.73
C ALA A 49 1.03 -5.54 5.73
N MET A 50 1.93 -5.17 6.66
CA MET A 50 2.34 -3.78 6.84
C MET A 50 3.75 -3.52 6.32
N ILE A 51 4.75 -4.24 6.84
CA ILE A 51 6.15 -4.01 6.50
C ILE A 51 6.77 -5.33 6.10
N ILE A 52 7.06 -5.46 4.81
CA ILE A 52 7.82 -6.56 4.26
C ILE A 52 9.28 -6.15 4.09
N THR A 53 10.19 -6.97 4.60
CA THR A 53 11.62 -6.83 4.33
C THR A 53 12.16 -8.15 3.86
N PHE A 54 13.21 -8.11 3.06
CA PHE A 54 13.87 -9.30 2.55
C PHE A 54 15.33 -8.99 2.30
N GLU A 55 16.15 -10.02 2.40
CA GLU A 55 17.55 -9.93 2.04
C GLU A 55 17.66 -9.58 0.55
N ASN A 56 18.43 -8.53 0.25
CA ASN A 56 18.77 -8.19 -1.11
C ASN A 56 20.19 -8.70 -1.41
N GLY A 57 20.27 -9.88 -1.99
CA GLY A 57 21.53 -10.60 -2.17
C GLY A 57 21.39 -11.76 -3.15
N MET A 58 22.16 -12.82 -2.93
CA MET A 58 22.17 -14.03 -3.77
C MET A 58 20.77 -14.65 -3.96
N TRP A 59 19.88 -14.42 -3.00
CA TRP A 59 18.56 -15.02 -2.94
C TRP A 59 17.45 -14.15 -3.55
N SER A 60 17.74 -12.90 -3.95
CA SER A 60 16.73 -11.98 -4.51
C SER A 60 15.99 -12.56 -5.73
N LYS A 61 16.67 -13.39 -6.53
CA LYS A 61 16.08 -14.06 -7.71
C LYS A 61 14.89 -14.97 -7.37
N PHE A 62 14.78 -15.42 -6.12
CA PHE A 62 13.69 -16.29 -5.67
C PHE A 62 12.50 -15.51 -5.12
N SER A 63 12.53 -14.17 -5.15
CA SER A 63 11.51 -13.31 -4.57
C SER A 63 11.13 -13.70 -3.13
N PRO A 64 12.06 -13.67 -2.16
CA PRO A 64 11.82 -14.19 -0.82
C PRO A 64 10.60 -13.61 -0.12
N GLY A 65 10.33 -12.31 -0.30
CA GLY A 65 9.13 -11.67 0.22
C GLY A 65 7.83 -12.25 -0.35
N LYS A 66 7.78 -12.51 -1.66
CA LYS A 66 6.63 -13.17 -2.31
C LYS A 66 6.47 -14.59 -1.80
N LEU A 67 7.56 -15.33 -1.64
CA LEU A 67 7.52 -16.69 -1.11
C LEU A 67 7.00 -16.73 0.32
N LEU A 68 7.43 -15.80 1.18
CA LEU A 68 6.91 -15.62 2.53
C LEU A 68 5.39 -15.36 2.52
N ILE A 69 4.91 -14.44 1.67
CA ILE A 69 3.47 -14.15 1.54
C ILE A 69 2.68 -15.39 1.15
N LEU A 70 3.11 -16.13 0.13
CA LEU A 70 2.40 -17.31 -0.35
C LEU A 70 2.34 -18.42 0.71
N ARG A 71 3.43 -18.62 1.46
CA ARG A 71 3.46 -19.57 2.59
C ARG A 71 2.54 -19.14 3.72
N LEU A 72 2.55 -17.85 4.07
CA LEU A 72 1.68 -17.29 5.09
C LEU A 72 0.20 -17.39 4.71
N LEU A 73 -0.14 -17.13 3.45
CA LEU A 73 -1.52 -17.22 3.00
C LEU A 73 -2.11 -18.62 3.24
N SER A 74 -1.34 -19.67 2.95
CA SER A 74 -1.74 -21.06 3.24
C SER A 74 -1.82 -21.34 4.74
N ALA A 75 -0.84 -20.90 5.53
CA ALA A 75 -0.81 -21.13 6.97
C ALA A 75 -1.96 -20.41 7.69
N LEU A 76 -2.16 -19.12 7.42
CA LEU A 76 -3.21 -18.30 8.02
C LEU A 76 -4.60 -18.82 7.65
N LYS A 77 -4.79 -19.33 6.43
CA LYS A 77 -6.03 -19.99 6.05
C LYS A 77 -6.32 -21.23 6.91
N ALA A 78 -5.30 -22.04 7.19
CA ALA A 78 -5.42 -23.19 8.09
C ALA A 78 -5.73 -22.75 9.54
N ASP A 79 -5.19 -21.61 9.95
CA ASP A 79 -5.44 -20.99 11.26
C ASP A 79 -6.78 -20.23 11.35
N GLY A 80 -7.63 -20.31 10.31
CA GLY A 80 -8.97 -19.74 10.31
C GLY A 80 -9.08 -18.26 9.93
N TYR A 81 -8.01 -17.64 9.41
CA TYR A 81 -8.09 -16.29 8.86
C TYR A 81 -8.89 -16.29 7.55
N SER A 82 -9.75 -15.30 7.40
CA SER A 82 -10.63 -15.14 6.25
C SER A 82 -10.15 -14.10 5.24
N ILE A 83 -9.29 -13.16 5.66
CA ILE A 83 -8.81 -12.06 4.82
C ILE A 83 -7.30 -11.89 4.98
N PHE A 84 -6.61 -11.80 3.84
CA PHE A 84 -5.21 -11.39 3.75
C PHE A 84 -5.14 -10.09 2.92
N ASP A 85 -4.82 -8.98 3.58
CA ASP A 85 -4.76 -7.64 2.99
C ASP A 85 -3.30 -7.25 2.73
N LEU A 86 -2.98 -7.00 1.45
CA LEU A 86 -1.66 -6.57 0.98
C LEU A 86 -1.49 -5.03 0.98
N GLY A 87 -2.49 -4.31 1.47
CA GLY A 87 -2.52 -2.86 1.53
C GLY A 87 -2.74 -2.20 0.17
N PHE A 88 -2.66 -0.87 0.18
CA PHE A 88 -2.81 -0.05 -1.01
C PHE A 88 -1.68 -0.26 -2.01
N GLY A 89 -1.95 0.05 -3.29
CA GLY A 89 -0.97 0.02 -4.37
C GLY A 89 -1.30 -1.04 -5.42
N ASP A 90 -1.03 -0.70 -6.68
CA ASP A 90 -1.30 -1.53 -7.85
C ASP A 90 -0.01 -2.16 -8.39
N GLU A 91 0.90 -2.56 -7.50
CA GLU A 91 2.17 -3.16 -7.92
C GLU A 91 1.92 -4.49 -8.65
N PRO A 92 2.56 -4.75 -9.81
CA PRO A 92 2.30 -5.93 -10.63
C PRO A 92 2.41 -7.26 -9.88
N TRP A 93 3.28 -7.35 -8.86
CA TRP A 93 3.48 -8.57 -8.09
C TRP A 93 2.25 -8.98 -7.24
N LYS A 94 1.35 -8.04 -6.90
CA LYS A 94 0.12 -8.31 -6.15
C LYS A 94 -0.98 -8.93 -7.02
N SER A 95 -0.97 -8.66 -8.33
CA SER A 95 -2.03 -9.05 -9.26
C SER A 95 -2.32 -10.56 -9.29
N GLY A 96 -1.28 -11.40 -9.11
CA GLY A 96 -1.42 -12.86 -9.06
C GLY A 96 -1.69 -13.43 -7.67
N ILE A 97 -1.86 -12.58 -6.66
CA ILE A 97 -2.06 -12.99 -5.26
C ILE A 97 -3.45 -12.53 -4.77
N CYS A 98 -3.82 -11.28 -5.07
CA CYS A 98 -5.11 -10.73 -4.67
C CYS A 98 -6.24 -11.29 -5.54
N ASP A 99 -7.27 -11.83 -4.90
CA ASP A 99 -8.53 -12.25 -5.54
C ASP A 99 -9.56 -11.11 -5.64
N ARG A 100 -9.34 -10.02 -4.90
CA ARG A 100 -10.24 -8.86 -4.82
C ARG A 100 -9.47 -7.55 -4.90
N THR A 101 -10.08 -6.57 -5.56
CA THR A 101 -9.61 -5.18 -5.61
C THR A 101 -10.63 -4.29 -4.94
N THR A 102 -10.20 -3.53 -3.92
CA THR A 102 -11.05 -2.56 -3.23
C THR A 102 -10.67 -1.14 -3.66
N PRO A 103 -11.56 -0.38 -4.30
CA PRO A 103 -11.26 0.99 -4.69
C PRO A 103 -11.16 1.88 -3.44
N LEU A 104 -10.01 2.54 -3.27
CA LEU A 104 -9.86 3.59 -2.28
C LEU A 104 -10.56 4.86 -2.77
N ARG A 105 -11.28 5.53 -1.87
CA ARG A 105 -12.00 6.76 -2.16
C ARG A 105 -11.59 7.82 -1.16
N ASP A 106 -11.28 9.01 -1.66
CA ASP A 106 -11.03 10.15 -0.81
C ASP A 106 -12.34 10.67 -0.20
N TYR A 107 -12.35 10.82 1.11
CA TYR A 107 -13.43 11.50 1.82
C TYR A 107 -13.00 12.93 2.16
N ILE A 108 -13.54 13.90 1.42
CA ILE A 108 -13.26 15.33 1.64
C ILE A 108 -14.53 16.02 2.14
N ARG A 109 -14.49 16.55 3.37
CA ARG A 109 -15.58 17.33 3.97
C ARG A 109 -15.19 18.81 4.06
N PRO A 110 -15.73 19.69 3.20
CA PRO A 110 -15.45 21.11 3.28
C PRO A 110 -16.21 21.75 4.46
N VAL A 111 -15.47 22.32 5.40
CA VAL A 111 -16.05 22.95 6.60
C VAL A 111 -16.44 24.42 6.35
N THR A 112 -15.72 25.11 5.46
CA THR A 112 -15.92 26.54 5.16
C THR A 112 -16.52 26.76 3.78
N LEU A 113 -17.11 27.94 3.54
CA LEU A 113 -17.62 28.33 2.22
C LEU A 113 -16.53 28.31 1.14
N ARG A 114 -15.35 28.85 1.46
CA ARG A 114 -14.16 28.81 0.57
C ARG A 114 -13.80 27.36 0.22
N GLY A 115 -13.80 26.46 1.20
CA GLY A 115 -13.56 25.03 0.97
C GLY A 115 -14.61 24.36 0.08
N ARG A 116 -15.89 24.73 0.22
CA ARG A 116 -16.97 24.22 -0.65
C ARG A 116 -16.78 24.66 -2.10
N ILE A 117 -16.42 25.92 -2.32
CA ILE A 117 -16.12 26.47 -3.65
C ILE A 117 -14.90 25.74 -4.24
N SER A 118 -13.80 25.65 -3.49
CA SER A 118 -12.58 24.96 -3.94
C SER A 118 -12.83 23.49 -4.29
N LEU A 119 -13.59 22.76 -3.47
CA LEU A 119 -13.92 21.36 -3.75
C LEU A 119 -14.80 21.22 -5.00
N SER A 120 -15.77 22.13 -5.19
CA SER A 120 -16.65 22.12 -6.36
C SER A 120 -15.85 22.39 -7.64
N LEU A 121 -14.92 23.34 -7.61
CA LEU A 121 -14.01 23.64 -8.72
C LEU A 121 -13.08 22.45 -9.01
N ALA A 122 -12.50 21.83 -7.98
CA ALA A 122 -11.62 20.67 -8.13
C ALA A 122 -12.35 19.49 -8.79
N ARG A 123 -13.56 19.15 -8.32
CA ARG A 123 -14.40 18.10 -8.90
C ARG A 123 -14.84 18.41 -10.33
N GLY A 124 -15.16 19.67 -10.62
CA GLY A 124 -15.46 20.12 -11.98
C GLY A 124 -14.27 19.94 -12.92
N MET A 125 -13.08 20.33 -12.46
CA MET A 125 -11.82 20.15 -13.20
C MET A 125 -11.45 18.68 -13.41
N GLU A 126 -11.68 17.82 -12.43
CA GLU A 126 -11.45 16.38 -12.54
C GLU A 126 -12.36 15.76 -13.61
N ARG A 127 -13.67 16.04 -13.58
CA ARG A 127 -14.62 15.60 -14.61
C ARG A 127 -14.24 16.10 -16.00
N LEU A 128 -13.82 17.35 -16.13
CA LEU A 128 -13.34 17.90 -17.40
C LEU A 128 -12.11 17.12 -17.89
N ARG A 129 -11.17 16.78 -17.01
CA ARG A 129 -9.97 16.01 -17.36
C ARG A 129 -10.27 14.60 -17.87
N GLU A 130 -11.34 13.99 -17.39
CA GLU A 130 -11.80 12.66 -17.83
C GLU A 130 -12.46 12.69 -19.23
N THR A 131 -12.81 13.86 -19.77
CA THR A 131 -13.39 13.96 -21.11
C THR A 131 -12.36 13.74 -22.22
N SER A 132 -12.78 13.08 -23.31
CA SER A 132 -11.96 12.83 -24.49
C SER A 132 -11.48 14.12 -25.18
N LEU A 133 -12.28 15.19 -25.09
CA LEU A 133 -11.93 16.52 -25.61
C LEU A 133 -10.75 17.13 -24.83
N TYR A 134 -10.79 17.11 -23.51
CA TYR A 134 -9.67 17.61 -22.70
C TYR A 134 -8.39 16.80 -22.94
N ALA A 135 -8.49 15.47 -23.02
CA ALA A 135 -7.35 14.61 -23.32
C ALA A 135 -6.66 14.98 -24.65
N LYS A 136 -7.46 15.29 -25.68
CA LYS A 136 -6.96 15.75 -27.01
C LYS A 136 -6.36 17.15 -26.97
N LEU A 137 -6.93 18.06 -26.18
CA LEU A 137 -6.46 19.45 -26.07
C LEU A 137 -5.26 19.63 -25.12
N ARG A 138 -5.10 18.73 -24.14
CA ARG A 138 -4.00 18.73 -23.15
C ARG A 138 -2.60 18.84 -23.77
N PRO A 139 -2.22 18.08 -24.83
CA PRO A 139 -0.90 18.22 -25.46
C PRO A 139 -0.70 19.57 -26.17
N LEU A 140 -1.76 20.24 -26.63
CA LEU A 140 -1.67 21.56 -27.27
C LEU A 140 -1.32 22.66 -26.27
N LYS A 141 -1.74 22.53 -25.01
CA LYS A 141 -1.34 23.43 -23.91
C LYS A 141 0.19 23.57 -23.81
N TRP A 142 0.91 22.45 -23.92
CA TRP A 142 2.37 22.44 -23.86
C TRP A 142 3.06 22.97 -25.13
N ARG A 143 2.36 22.98 -26.27
CA ARG A 143 2.85 23.61 -27.51
C ARG A 143 2.65 25.12 -27.49
N LEU A 144 1.57 25.60 -26.89
CA LEU A 144 1.30 27.03 -26.71
C LEU A 144 2.22 27.65 -25.64
N LEU A 145 2.41 26.99 -24.51
CA LEU A 145 3.33 27.45 -23.47
C LEU A 145 4.80 27.50 -23.93
N ARG A 146 5.20 26.67 -24.89
CA ARG A 146 6.52 26.71 -25.53
C ARG A 146 6.68 27.76 -26.64
N LYS A 147 5.57 28.35 -27.11
CA LYS A 147 5.59 29.44 -28.11
C LYS A 147 5.59 30.83 -27.48
N PHE A 148 5.25 30.93 -26.20
CA PHE A 148 5.12 32.18 -25.45
C PHE A 148 5.99 32.22 -24.18
N GLY A 149 6.96 31.31 -24.07
CA GLY A 149 8.06 31.35 -23.10
C GLY A 149 9.35 31.10 -23.83
#